data_AF-A0A7V7DVI5-F1
#
_entry.id   AF-A0A7V7DVI5-F1
#
_cell.length_a   1.000
_cell.length_b   1.000
_cell.length_c   1.000
_cell.angle_alpha   90.00
_cell.angle_beta   90.00
_cell.angle_gamma   90.00
#
_symmetry.space_group_name_H-M   'P 1'
#
loop_
_entity.id
_entity.type
_entity.pdbx_description
1 polymer ?
#
loop_
_entity_poly.entity_id
_entity_poly.type
_entity_poly.pdbx_seq_one_letter_code
_entity_poly.pdbx_strand_id
1 'polypeptide(L)'
;MASEKLVGLIAVLVISGISSATVATFDELSLAAESYWNGSDGSGGFSSGSAYFNNNYNAVYMSWDGFAYSNITDTSSSGWTAQYNAITGGGQDGSANYAIGYVGWAGPPTMTLNTAGIVEGLYVTNNNYAYYSMLNGDMYAKKFGGLSGDEADWFMLTITGKDAGGAATGSVDFYLADYRFAKNSQDYIVNTWEYVDLRSLGSVKNLGFALSSSDVGDFGMNTPAYFAMDTIVPEPVRMVEIDIKPGSYPNAINLEAHGLTPVATFSMAGFDARNVNPVSVDLAGASVAVRGRDKFMAHEEDVDEDGLVDLVVQIVTADIDPALLQQEGDAVYAVLTGSTYDGQDFAGVDEIAIVPAKNKKPQ
;
A
#
# COMPACT_ATOMS: atom_id res chain seq x y z
N MET A 1 -27.86 29.57 -28.14
CA MET A 1 -26.40 29.42 -28.12
C MET A 1 -26.14 28.06 -27.54
N ALA A 2 -25.62 27.17 -28.37
CA ALA A 2 -25.55 25.74 -28.10
C ALA A 2 -24.49 25.48 -27.02
N SER A 3 -24.90 24.76 -25.97
CA SER A 3 -23.98 24.10 -25.04
C SER A 3 -23.34 22.96 -25.82
N GLU A 4 -22.07 23.13 -26.18
CA GLU A 4 -21.27 22.02 -26.70
C GLU A 4 -20.94 21.14 -25.50
N LYS A 5 -21.65 20.01 -25.42
CA LYS A 5 -21.35 18.95 -24.47
C LYS A 5 -20.00 18.36 -24.87
N LEU A 6 -18.98 18.60 -24.05
CA LEU A 6 -17.72 17.88 -24.11
C LEU A 6 -18.03 16.40 -23.90
N VAL A 7 -17.97 15.62 -24.96
CA VAL A 7 -18.06 14.16 -24.89
C VAL A 7 -16.74 13.71 -24.30
N GLY A 8 -16.74 13.31 -23.02
CA GLY A 8 -15.60 12.71 -22.34
C GLY A 8 -15.18 11.44 -23.06
N LEU A 9 -14.20 11.57 -23.95
CA LEU A 9 -13.45 10.45 -24.47
C LEU A 9 -12.51 10.03 -23.32
N ILE A 10 -12.79 8.90 -22.67
CA ILE A 10 -11.83 8.28 -21.75
C ILE A 10 -10.68 7.77 -22.63
N ALA A 11 -9.71 8.63 -22.91
CA ALA A 11 -8.42 8.22 -23.42
C ALA A 11 -7.72 7.46 -22.29
N VAL A 12 -7.32 6.22 -22.56
CA VAL A 12 -6.45 5.47 -21.64
C VAL A 12 -5.03 6.04 -21.83
N LEU A 13 -4.78 7.21 -21.24
CA LEU A 13 -3.44 7.76 -21.11
C LEU A 13 -2.68 6.85 -20.14
N VAL A 14 -1.59 6.26 -20.63
CA VAL A 14 -0.65 5.53 -19.77
C VAL A 14 0.07 6.57 -18.95
N ILE A 15 -0.38 6.77 -17.71
CA ILE A 15 0.22 7.75 -16.82
C ILE A 15 1.60 7.27 -16.37
N SER A 16 2.58 7.51 -17.24
CA SER A 16 3.97 7.15 -17.03
C SER A 16 4.58 8.20 -16.10
N GLY A 17 4.88 7.81 -14.86
CA GLY A 17 5.46 8.71 -13.85
C GLY A 17 4.69 8.79 -12.54
N ILE A 18 3.44 8.29 -12.48
CA ILE A 18 2.83 8.00 -11.18
C ILE A 18 3.49 6.74 -10.64
N SER A 19 4.35 6.89 -9.63
CA SER A 19 4.70 5.76 -8.77
C SER A 19 3.50 5.48 -7.88
N SER A 20 2.45 4.89 -8.44
CA SER A 20 1.38 4.31 -7.63
C SER A 20 2.05 3.33 -6.70
N ALA A 21 1.70 3.34 -5.41
CA ALA A 21 2.17 2.30 -4.51
C ALA A 21 1.91 0.95 -5.19
N THR A 22 2.98 0.21 -5.42
CA THR A 22 2.95 -1.06 -6.13
C THR A 22 2.52 -2.14 -5.16
N VAL A 23 1.58 -2.99 -5.61
CA VAL A 23 1.14 -4.18 -4.90
C VAL A 23 2.37 -5.01 -4.55
N ALA A 24 2.50 -5.43 -3.30
CA ALA A 24 3.54 -6.37 -2.89
C ALA A 24 2.98 -7.79 -2.98
N THR A 25 3.39 -8.53 -4.02
CA THR A 25 3.07 -9.96 -4.22
C THR A 25 4.26 -10.87 -3.95
N PHE A 26 5.44 -10.30 -3.68
CA PHE A 26 6.70 -11.02 -3.44
C PHE A 26 7.28 -11.79 -4.64
N ASP A 27 6.63 -11.76 -5.81
CA ASP A 27 7.02 -12.51 -7.01
C ASP A 27 8.34 -12.05 -7.65
N GLU A 28 8.69 -10.78 -7.43
CA GLU A 28 9.95 -10.20 -7.89
C GLU A 28 11.16 -10.72 -7.09
N LEU A 29 10.94 -11.38 -5.96
CA LEU A 29 11.99 -11.93 -5.12
C LEU A 29 12.48 -13.27 -5.67
N SER A 30 13.79 -13.36 -5.93
CA SER A 30 14.37 -14.57 -6.49
C SER A 30 14.58 -15.64 -5.43
N LEU A 31 13.96 -16.81 -5.63
CA LEU A 31 14.17 -18.03 -4.85
C LEU A 31 14.42 -19.24 -5.75
N ALA A 32 15.16 -20.21 -5.23
CA ALA A 32 15.11 -21.56 -5.79
C ALA A 32 13.73 -22.18 -5.53
N ALA A 33 13.31 -23.15 -6.32
CA ALA A 33 12.08 -23.89 -6.05
C ALA A 33 12.13 -24.60 -4.68
N GLU A 34 11.01 -24.61 -3.97
CA GLU A 34 10.86 -25.26 -2.66
C GLU A 34 11.89 -24.77 -1.64
N SER A 35 12.05 -23.45 -1.54
CA SER A 35 13.01 -22.80 -0.66
C SER A 35 12.44 -21.57 0.04
N TYR A 36 13.29 -20.91 0.81
CA TYR A 36 12.95 -19.71 1.56
C TYR A 36 14.16 -18.82 1.72
N TRP A 37 13.89 -17.57 2.01
CA TRP A 37 14.84 -16.62 2.55
C TRP A 37 14.37 -16.19 3.93
N ASN A 38 15.29 -16.14 4.89
CA ASN A 38 14.99 -15.81 6.29
C ASN A 38 15.95 -14.78 6.90
N GLY A 39 16.69 -14.06 6.06
CA GLY A 39 17.68 -13.06 6.48
C GLY A 39 19.02 -13.61 6.96
N SER A 40 19.32 -14.89 6.73
CA SER A 40 20.63 -15.46 7.05
C SER A 40 21.83 -14.78 6.37
N ASP A 41 21.57 -13.99 5.32
CA ASP A 41 22.57 -13.16 4.64
C ASP A 41 22.95 -11.87 5.41
N GLY A 42 22.21 -11.54 6.47
CA GLY A 42 22.47 -10.37 7.31
C GLY A 42 22.00 -9.04 6.73
N SER A 43 21.16 -9.04 5.69
CA SER A 43 20.65 -7.81 5.07
C SER A 43 19.63 -7.06 5.94
N GLY A 44 19.00 -7.73 6.92
CA GLY A 44 18.09 -7.11 7.89
C GLY A 44 16.66 -6.89 7.39
N GLY A 45 16.33 -7.37 6.20
CA GLY A 45 15.00 -7.27 5.59
C GLY A 45 15.05 -7.31 4.08
N PHE A 46 13.89 -7.13 3.46
CA PHE A 46 13.73 -7.14 2.00
C PHE A 46 12.64 -6.15 1.59
N SER A 47 12.69 -5.70 0.34
CA SER A 47 11.63 -4.87 -0.23
C SER A 47 10.79 -5.69 -1.18
N SER A 48 9.48 -5.49 -1.15
CA SER A 48 8.58 -5.95 -2.20
C SER A 48 7.52 -4.89 -2.48
N GLY A 49 7.17 -4.71 -3.75
CA GLY A 49 6.34 -3.59 -4.18
C GLY A 49 6.86 -2.26 -3.63
N SER A 50 5.97 -1.47 -3.03
CA SER A 50 6.31 -0.17 -2.42
C SER A 50 6.53 -0.23 -0.92
N ALA A 51 6.93 -1.39 -0.41
CA ALA A 51 7.14 -1.63 1.01
C ALA A 51 8.47 -2.32 1.32
N TYR A 52 9.00 -2.04 2.51
CA TYR A 52 10.12 -2.75 3.13
C TYR A 52 9.61 -3.61 4.29
N PHE A 53 10.12 -4.82 4.40
CA PHE A 53 9.77 -5.81 5.42
C PHE A 53 11.01 -6.11 6.26
N ASN A 54 10.93 -5.87 7.57
CA ASN A 54 12.06 -6.10 8.45
C ASN A 54 12.35 -7.59 8.66
N ASN A 55 13.61 -7.93 8.87
CA ASN A 55 14.03 -9.24 9.33
C ASN A 55 15.15 -9.07 10.38
N ASN A 56 15.12 -9.89 11.41
CA ASN A 56 16.18 -9.97 12.40
C ASN A 56 16.69 -11.40 12.49
N TYR A 57 17.80 -11.69 11.81
CA TYR A 57 18.47 -12.99 11.86
C TYR A 57 19.57 -13.03 12.94
N ASN A 58 19.54 -14.06 13.78
CA ASN A 58 20.55 -14.34 14.78
C ASN A 58 21.41 -15.55 14.35
N ALA A 59 22.64 -15.28 13.91
CA ALA A 59 23.56 -16.30 13.44
C ALA A 59 24.07 -17.26 14.54
N VAL A 60 24.01 -16.87 15.83
CA VAL A 60 24.45 -17.72 16.95
C VAL A 60 23.42 -18.81 17.22
N TYR A 61 22.13 -18.46 17.16
CA TYR A 61 21.04 -19.39 17.43
C TYR A 61 20.41 -19.97 16.16
N MET A 62 20.84 -19.52 14.97
CA MET A 62 20.26 -19.86 13.67
C MET A 62 18.74 -19.62 13.65
N SER A 63 18.32 -18.52 14.30
CA SER A 63 16.93 -18.12 14.45
C SER A 63 16.71 -16.80 13.74
N TRP A 64 15.45 -16.50 13.42
CA TRP A 64 15.05 -15.22 12.86
C TRP A 64 13.78 -14.73 13.56
N ASP A 65 13.44 -13.45 13.42
CA ASP A 65 12.10 -12.92 13.68
C ASP A 65 11.82 -11.74 12.71
N GLY A 66 10.58 -11.27 12.66
CA GLY A 66 10.13 -10.34 11.62
C GLY A 66 9.55 -11.08 10.43
N PHE A 67 10.01 -10.76 9.21
CA PHE A 67 9.53 -11.36 7.98
C PHE A 67 10.57 -12.24 7.28
N ALA A 68 10.09 -13.33 6.70
CA ALA A 68 10.76 -14.18 5.72
C ALA A 68 9.87 -14.27 4.46
N TYR A 69 10.39 -14.82 3.36
CA TYR A 69 9.58 -15.18 2.20
C TYR A 69 9.92 -16.59 1.73
N SER A 70 8.94 -17.29 1.18
CA SER A 70 9.05 -18.70 0.81
C SER A 70 8.19 -19.05 -0.40
N ASN A 71 8.54 -20.14 -1.08
CA ASN A 71 7.75 -20.77 -2.13
C ASN A 71 7.57 -22.28 -1.89
N ILE A 72 7.60 -22.71 -0.61
CA ILE A 72 7.42 -24.11 -0.26
C ILE A 72 5.95 -24.50 -0.40
N THR A 73 5.69 -25.58 -1.10
CA THR A 73 4.31 -26.00 -1.43
C THR A 73 3.78 -27.13 -0.55
N ASP A 74 4.62 -27.73 0.30
CA ASP A 74 4.22 -28.84 1.18
C ASP A 74 3.23 -28.37 2.27
N THR A 75 1.99 -28.86 2.19
CA THR A 75 0.93 -28.57 3.16
C THR A 75 0.85 -29.60 4.29
N SER A 76 1.70 -30.62 4.29
CA SER A 76 1.65 -31.74 5.25
C SER A 76 2.72 -31.67 6.36
N SER A 77 3.80 -30.92 6.14
CA SER A 77 4.83 -30.70 7.17
C SER A 77 4.23 -30.04 8.40
N SER A 78 4.69 -30.45 9.59
CA SER A 78 4.20 -29.94 10.88
C SER A 78 5.38 -29.64 11.81
N GLY A 79 5.11 -28.95 12.93
CA GLY A 79 6.14 -28.57 13.88
C GLY A 79 7.11 -27.52 13.36
N TRP A 80 8.24 -27.36 14.05
CA TRP A 80 9.24 -26.32 13.78
C TRP A 80 9.81 -26.34 12.35
N THR A 81 9.90 -27.52 11.73
CA THR A 81 10.37 -27.67 10.35
C THR A 81 9.43 -27.07 9.32
N ALA A 82 8.16 -26.83 9.69
CA ALA A 82 7.13 -26.28 8.82
C ALA A 82 6.97 -24.75 8.95
N GLN A 83 7.92 -24.07 9.60
CA GLN A 83 7.82 -22.65 9.92
C GLN A 83 7.71 -21.74 8.67
N TYR A 84 8.15 -22.21 7.51
CA TYR A 84 8.15 -21.45 6.25
C TYR A 84 6.97 -21.78 5.31
N ASN A 85 6.12 -22.74 5.68
CA ASN A 85 5.05 -23.25 4.82
C ASN A 85 3.76 -22.45 5.04
N ALA A 86 3.16 -21.90 3.99
CA ALA A 86 1.77 -21.48 4.04
C ALA A 86 0.86 -22.71 3.95
N ILE A 87 -0.20 -22.78 4.77
CA ILE A 87 -1.10 -23.94 4.79
C ILE A 87 -1.86 -24.16 3.48
N THR A 88 -1.96 -23.11 2.67
CA THR A 88 -2.53 -23.11 1.32
C THR A 88 -1.66 -23.83 0.29
N GLY A 89 -0.37 -24.05 0.58
CA GLY A 89 0.58 -24.70 -0.33
C GLY A 89 1.07 -23.82 -1.48
N GLY A 90 0.87 -22.51 -1.39
CA GLY A 90 1.29 -21.54 -2.41
C GLY A 90 0.80 -20.13 -2.11
N GLY A 91 1.32 -19.16 -2.87
CA GLY A 91 0.91 -17.77 -2.77
C GLY A 91 -0.53 -17.52 -3.22
N GLN A 92 -1.07 -16.38 -2.82
CA GLN A 92 -2.41 -15.94 -3.15
C GLN A 92 -2.53 -15.67 -4.65
N ASP A 93 -3.65 -16.06 -5.27
CA ASP A 93 -3.90 -15.93 -6.72
C ASP A 93 -2.78 -16.48 -7.63
N GLY A 94 -2.00 -17.45 -7.13
CA GLY A 94 -0.91 -18.06 -7.87
C GLY A 94 0.43 -17.30 -7.82
N SER A 95 0.59 -16.34 -6.89
CA SER A 95 1.91 -15.77 -6.57
C SER A 95 2.93 -16.88 -6.34
N ALA A 96 4.11 -16.71 -6.93
CA ALA A 96 5.21 -17.64 -6.87
C ALA A 96 5.82 -17.72 -5.47
N ASN A 97 5.82 -16.59 -4.74
CA ASN A 97 6.29 -16.51 -3.36
C ASN A 97 5.19 -15.95 -2.46
N TYR A 98 5.35 -16.15 -1.15
CA TYR A 98 4.54 -15.52 -0.11
C TYR A 98 5.42 -15.16 1.09
N ALA A 99 4.97 -14.23 1.94
CA ALA A 99 5.68 -13.86 3.15
C ALA A 99 5.25 -14.70 4.36
N ILE A 100 6.19 -14.95 5.28
CA ILE A 100 5.94 -15.50 6.60
C ILE A 100 6.31 -14.45 7.64
N GLY A 101 5.35 -14.10 8.50
CA GLY A 101 5.59 -13.28 9.67
C GLY A 101 5.82 -14.14 10.91
N TYR A 102 6.91 -13.88 11.63
CA TYR A 102 7.20 -14.49 12.93
C TYR A 102 7.34 -13.42 14.01
N VAL A 103 6.41 -13.45 14.97
CA VAL A 103 6.44 -12.57 16.15
C VAL A 103 7.39 -13.19 17.19
N GLY A 104 8.67 -12.83 17.08
CA GLY A 104 9.74 -13.27 17.98
C GLY A 104 10.05 -12.27 19.09
N TRP A 105 11.34 -12.08 19.37
CA TRP A 105 11.79 -11.41 20.59
C TRP A 105 12.36 -10.01 20.39
N ALA A 106 12.92 -9.69 19.21
CA ALA A 106 13.53 -8.39 18.97
C ALA A 106 12.51 -7.27 18.70
N GLY A 107 11.40 -7.61 18.05
CA GLY A 107 10.30 -6.71 17.76
C GLY A 107 9.22 -7.37 16.91
N PRO A 108 8.08 -6.69 16.70
CA PRO A 108 7.04 -7.21 15.83
C PRO A 108 7.53 -7.23 14.36
N PRO A 109 7.08 -8.18 13.54
CA PRO A 109 7.09 -8.02 12.09
C PRO A 109 6.49 -6.66 11.74
N THR A 110 7.21 -5.91 10.93
CA THR A 110 6.91 -4.53 10.56
C THR A 110 7.11 -4.38 9.05
N MET A 111 6.06 -3.90 8.40
CA MET A 111 6.07 -3.45 7.02
C MET A 111 6.14 -1.91 7.02
N THR A 112 7.07 -1.33 6.29
CA THR A 112 7.25 0.12 6.15
C THR A 112 7.04 0.52 4.71
N LEU A 113 6.06 1.38 4.44
CA LEU A 113 5.82 1.90 3.09
C LEU A 113 6.91 2.90 2.69
N ASN A 114 7.26 2.94 1.41
CA ASN A 114 8.20 3.92 0.85
C ASN A 114 7.69 5.36 1.03
N THR A 115 6.38 5.55 0.86
CA THR A 115 5.64 6.79 1.12
C THR A 115 4.46 6.46 2.02
N ALA A 116 4.11 7.36 2.96
CA ALA A 116 2.93 7.13 3.80
C ALA A 116 1.67 7.15 2.93
N GLY A 117 0.74 6.24 3.16
CA GLY A 117 -0.50 6.17 2.40
C GLY A 117 -1.46 5.14 2.97
N ILE A 118 -2.61 4.99 2.31
CA ILE A 118 -3.64 4.05 2.73
C ILE A 118 -3.30 2.67 2.16
N VAL A 119 -3.35 1.65 3.02
CA VAL A 119 -3.33 0.24 2.62
C VAL A 119 -4.77 -0.23 2.61
N GLU A 120 -5.29 -0.61 1.45
CA GLU A 120 -6.69 -1.07 1.32
C GLU A 120 -6.87 -2.36 2.10
N GLY A 121 -5.95 -3.30 1.93
CA GLY A 121 -5.97 -4.56 2.64
C GLY A 121 -4.83 -5.47 2.22
N LEU A 122 -4.86 -6.67 2.77
CA LEU A 122 -3.88 -7.72 2.50
C LEU A 122 -4.50 -9.09 2.69
N TYR A 123 -3.87 -10.14 2.16
CA TYR A 123 -4.31 -11.51 2.38
C TYR A 123 -3.47 -12.18 3.46
N VAL A 124 -4.12 -12.91 4.35
CA VAL A 124 -3.46 -13.70 5.41
C VAL A 124 -3.98 -15.12 5.45
N THR A 125 -3.13 -16.01 5.97
CA THR A 125 -3.53 -17.37 6.33
C THR A 125 -2.62 -17.91 7.44
N ASN A 126 -2.91 -19.10 7.95
CA ASN A 126 -2.01 -19.76 8.90
C ASN A 126 -0.78 -20.31 8.17
N ASN A 127 0.38 -20.29 8.83
CA ASN A 127 1.46 -21.17 8.42
C ASN A 127 1.20 -22.60 8.93
N ASN A 128 1.85 -23.61 8.37
CA ASN A 128 1.63 -25.00 8.77
C ASN A 128 1.89 -25.24 10.27
N TYR A 129 2.93 -24.60 10.83
CA TYR A 129 3.31 -24.86 12.23
C TYR A 129 2.18 -24.43 13.18
N ALA A 130 1.70 -23.19 13.07
CA ALA A 130 0.58 -22.72 13.88
C ALA A 130 -0.69 -23.52 13.60
N TYR A 131 -0.99 -23.80 12.32
CA TYR A 131 -2.16 -24.57 11.91
C TYR A 131 -2.23 -25.94 12.58
N TYR A 132 -1.16 -26.74 12.45
CA TYR A 132 -1.14 -28.10 13.00
C TYR A 132 -1.02 -28.13 14.52
N SER A 133 -0.35 -27.13 15.11
CA SER A 133 -0.30 -26.95 16.56
C SER A 133 -1.71 -26.73 17.13
N MET A 134 -2.52 -25.85 16.52
CA MET A 134 -3.91 -25.66 16.92
C MET A 134 -4.77 -26.90 16.64
N LEU A 135 -4.61 -27.53 15.46
CA LEU A 135 -5.44 -28.67 15.04
C LEU A 135 -5.24 -29.93 15.91
N ASN A 136 -3.99 -30.22 16.27
CA ASN A 136 -3.59 -31.48 16.88
C ASN A 136 -3.03 -31.34 18.30
N GLY A 137 -2.62 -30.14 18.70
CA GLY A 137 -1.71 -29.92 19.82
C GLY A 137 -0.28 -30.33 19.49
N ASP A 138 0.65 -29.93 20.35
CA ASP A 138 2.04 -30.39 20.33
C ASP A 138 2.58 -30.55 21.76
N MET A 139 3.90 -30.58 21.93
CA MET A 139 4.50 -30.75 23.25
C MET A 139 4.39 -29.52 24.17
N TYR A 140 4.00 -28.37 23.62
CA TYR A 140 3.86 -27.09 24.32
C TYR A 140 2.43 -26.56 24.25
N ALA A 141 1.81 -26.60 23.07
CA ALA A 141 0.49 -26.06 22.81
C ALA A 141 -0.59 -27.14 22.90
N LYS A 142 -1.77 -26.76 23.35
CA LYS A 142 -2.94 -27.66 23.38
C LYS A 142 -3.67 -27.65 22.04
N LYS A 143 -4.38 -28.74 21.77
CA LYS A 143 -5.37 -28.79 20.69
C LYS A 143 -6.51 -27.80 20.98
N PHE A 144 -6.87 -27.00 19.99
CA PHE A 144 -8.02 -26.10 20.05
C PHE A 144 -9.34 -26.87 20.07
N GLY A 145 -10.30 -26.41 20.87
CA GLY A 145 -11.53 -27.14 21.17
C GLY A 145 -11.36 -28.23 22.24
N GLY A 146 -10.13 -28.48 22.69
CA GLY A 146 -9.85 -29.56 23.64
C GLY A 146 -10.20 -30.94 23.10
N LEU A 147 -10.39 -31.91 23.99
CA LEU A 147 -10.70 -33.30 23.60
C LEU A 147 -12.13 -33.48 23.09
N SER A 148 -13.10 -32.70 23.60
CA SER A 148 -14.50 -32.81 23.22
C SER A 148 -14.89 -31.90 22.05
N GLY A 149 -14.06 -30.91 21.72
CA GLY A 149 -14.36 -29.86 20.75
C GLY A 149 -15.10 -28.66 21.33
N ASP A 150 -15.37 -28.63 22.64
CA ASP A 150 -16.21 -27.58 23.28
C ASP A 150 -15.39 -26.47 23.98
N GLU A 151 -14.07 -26.59 24.02
CA GLU A 151 -13.25 -25.53 24.63
C GLU A 151 -13.18 -24.31 23.74
N ALA A 152 -13.56 -23.16 24.29
CA ALA A 152 -13.48 -21.89 23.60
C ALA A 152 -12.02 -21.45 23.42
N ASP A 153 -11.51 -21.61 22.21
CA ASP A 153 -10.17 -21.21 21.80
C ASP A 153 -10.18 -20.18 20.66
N TRP A 154 -9.09 -19.44 20.50
CA TRP A 154 -8.92 -18.50 19.40
C TRP A 154 -7.45 -18.17 19.17
N PHE A 155 -7.12 -17.78 17.94
CA PHE A 155 -5.81 -17.28 17.55
C PHE A 155 -6.01 -16.03 16.69
N MET A 156 -5.42 -14.90 17.09
CA MET A 156 -5.73 -13.58 16.53
C MET A 156 -4.46 -12.86 16.08
N LEU A 157 -4.52 -12.35 14.86
CA LEU A 157 -3.58 -11.39 14.28
C LEU A 157 -4.11 -9.97 14.49
N THR A 158 -3.31 -9.12 15.12
CA THR A 158 -3.58 -7.69 15.25
C THR A 158 -2.63 -6.93 14.34
N ILE A 159 -3.20 -6.15 13.42
CA ILE A 159 -2.48 -5.30 12.47
C ILE A 159 -2.65 -3.86 12.91
N THR A 160 -1.55 -3.20 13.28
CA THR A 160 -1.56 -1.81 13.79
C THR A 160 -0.93 -0.86 12.78
N GLY A 161 -1.70 0.13 12.36
CA GLY A 161 -1.21 1.24 11.55
C GLY A 161 -0.44 2.25 12.39
N LYS A 162 0.66 2.78 11.87
CA LYS A 162 1.41 3.88 12.47
C LYS A 162 1.78 4.94 11.45
N ASP A 163 1.69 6.20 11.84
CA ASP A 163 2.10 7.34 11.02
C ASP A 163 3.63 7.45 10.89
N ALA A 164 4.11 8.47 10.16
CA ALA A 164 5.54 8.71 9.97
C ALA A 164 6.29 9.10 11.25
N GLY A 165 5.58 9.60 12.27
CA GLY A 165 6.12 9.87 13.60
C GLY A 165 6.15 8.65 14.52
N GLY A 166 5.58 7.51 14.07
CA GLY A 166 5.48 6.27 14.83
C GLY A 166 4.26 6.20 15.77
N ALA A 167 3.36 7.19 15.74
CA ALA A 167 2.13 7.15 16.52
C ALA A 167 1.11 6.21 15.86
N ALA A 168 0.36 5.45 16.67
CA ALA A 168 -0.65 4.54 16.14
C ALA A 168 -1.84 5.30 15.55
N THR A 169 -2.26 4.92 14.34
CA THR A 169 -3.44 5.48 13.65
C THR A 169 -4.70 4.64 13.90
N GLY A 170 -4.53 3.35 14.17
CA GLY A 170 -5.59 2.39 14.48
C GLY A 170 -5.07 0.96 14.50
N SER A 171 -5.96 0.02 14.78
CA SER A 171 -5.68 -1.41 14.69
C SER A 171 -6.87 -2.17 14.10
N VAL A 172 -6.58 -3.25 13.38
CA VAL A 172 -7.55 -4.23 12.86
C VAL A 172 -7.19 -5.60 13.43
N ASP A 173 -8.19 -6.27 13.99
CA ASP A 173 -8.06 -7.63 14.52
C ASP A 173 -8.67 -8.64 13.54
N PHE A 174 -7.94 -9.72 13.29
CA PHE A 174 -8.37 -10.82 12.45
C PHE A 174 -8.13 -12.17 13.15
N TYR A 175 -9.17 -13.01 13.24
CA TYR A 175 -9.05 -14.33 13.86
C TYR A 175 -8.59 -15.36 12.83
N LEU A 176 -7.36 -15.86 13.02
CA LEU A 176 -6.80 -16.99 12.26
C LEU A 176 -7.37 -18.35 12.72
N ALA A 177 -7.98 -18.38 13.91
CA ALA A 177 -8.83 -19.46 14.38
C ALA A 177 -9.84 -18.93 15.41
N ASP A 178 -11.04 -19.49 15.45
CA ASP A 178 -12.06 -19.14 16.43
C ASP A 178 -12.99 -20.34 16.73
N TYR A 179 -12.98 -20.77 17.98
CA TYR A 179 -13.76 -21.88 18.54
C TYR A 179 -14.76 -21.39 19.60
N ARG A 180 -15.08 -20.09 19.61
CA ARG A 180 -15.98 -19.49 20.61
C ARG A 180 -17.46 -19.58 20.22
N PHE A 181 -17.78 -20.25 19.11
CA PHE A 181 -19.15 -20.34 18.62
C PHE A 181 -19.99 -21.28 19.50
N ALA A 182 -21.28 -20.98 19.65
CA ALA A 182 -22.20 -21.84 20.41
C ALA A 182 -22.45 -23.21 19.73
N LYS A 183 -22.08 -23.35 18.46
CA LYS A 183 -22.15 -24.60 17.70
C LYS A 183 -20.77 -24.89 17.14
N ASN A 184 -20.14 -25.96 17.61
CA ASN A 184 -18.77 -26.30 17.24
C ASN A 184 -18.60 -26.56 15.73
N SER A 185 -19.70 -26.80 15.00
CA SER A 185 -19.67 -26.88 13.53
C SER A 185 -19.36 -25.55 12.83
N GLN A 186 -19.33 -24.43 13.58
CA GLN A 186 -18.92 -23.11 13.10
C GLN A 186 -17.48 -22.78 13.48
N ASP A 187 -16.85 -23.59 14.32
CA ASP A 187 -15.46 -23.41 14.70
C ASP A 187 -14.56 -23.60 13.48
N TYR A 188 -13.50 -22.81 13.41
CA TYR A 188 -12.61 -22.85 12.28
C TYR A 188 -11.15 -22.59 12.66
N ILE A 189 -10.26 -23.13 11.83
CA ILE A 189 -8.88 -22.71 11.69
C ILE A 189 -8.72 -22.32 10.22
N VAL A 190 -8.30 -21.09 9.95
CA VAL A 190 -8.13 -20.60 8.58
C VAL A 190 -7.10 -21.45 7.84
N ASN A 191 -7.48 -22.01 6.69
CA ASN A 191 -6.60 -22.76 5.79
C ASN A 191 -6.67 -22.30 4.33
N THR A 192 -7.27 -21.14 4.11
CA THR A 192 -7.42 -20.43 2.84
C THR A 192 -6.82 -19.04 2.98
N TRP A 193 -6.55 -18.37 1.86
CA TRP A 193 -6.16 -16.96 1.86
C TRP A 193 -7.39 -16.09 2.14
N GLU A 194 -7.36 -15.33 3.23
CA GLU A 194 -8.45 -14.47 3.67
C GLU A 194 -8.04 -13.00 3.54
N TYR A 195 -8.92 -12.18 2.94
CA TYR A 195 -8.68 -10.75 2.81
C TYR A 195 -9.01 -10.02 4.12
N VAL A 196 -8.09 -9.17 4.56
CA VAL A 196 -8.26 -8.28 5.70
C VAL A 196 -8.31 -6.84 5.21
N ASP A 197 -9.46 -6.19 5.40
CA ASP A 197 -9.66 -4.77 5.09
C ASP A 197 -8.94 -3.89 6.12
N LEU A 198 -8.05 -3.04 5.65
CA LEU A 198 -7.21 -2.16 6.46
C LEU A 198 -7.55 -0.68 6.28
N ARG A 199 -8.55 -0.32 5.48
CA ARG A 199 -8.92 1.08 5.21
C ARG A 199 -9.23 1.88 6.47
N SER A 200 -9.74 1.22 7.51
CA SER A 200 -10.02 1.85 8.81
C SER A 200 -8.77 2.35 9.54
N LEU A 201 -7.57 1.94 9.12
CA LEU A 201 -6.30 2.44 9.66
C LEU A 201 -5.96 3.85 9.16
N GLY A 202 -6.64 4.34 8.12
CA GLY A 202 -6.30 5.58 7.43
C GLY A 202 -4.92 5.51 6.77
N SER A 203 -4.28 6.66 6.55
CA SER A 203 -2.91 6.67 6.06
C SER A 203 -1.91 6.26 7.13
N VAL A 204 -1.02 5.36 6.73
CA VAL A 204 0.02 4.79 7.56
C VAL A 204 1.37 4.92 6.87
N LYS A 205 2.43 5.02 7.65
CA LYS A 205 3.81 4.80 7.18
C LYS A 205 4.26 3.37 7.45
N ASN A 206 3.73 2.74 8.51
CA ASN A 206 4.12 1.40 8.93
C ASN A 206 2.88 0.57 9.33
N LEU A 207 2.92 -0.72 9.04
CA LEU A 207 2.07 -1.72 9.67
C LEU A 207 2.91 -2.58 10.61
N GLY A 208 2.50 -2.69 11.86
CA GLY A 208 3.08 -3.62 12.84
C GLY A 208 2.14 -4.78 13.09
N PHE A 209 2.67 -5.99 13.16
CA PHE A 209 1.90 -7.23 13.30
C PHE A 209 2.17 -7.88 14.65
N ALA A 210 1.11 -8.27 15.35
CA ALA A 210 1.18 -8.99 16.62
C ALA A 210 0.25 -10.19 16.59
N LEU A 211 0.61 -11.24 17.32
CA LEU A 211 -0.21 -12.45 17.47
C LEU A 211 -0.54 -12.68 18.93
N SER A 212 -1.76 -13.14 19.19
CA SER A 212 -2.23 -13.56 20.51
C SER A 212 -3.15 -14.77 20.39
N SER A 213 -3.28 -15.53 21.48
CA SER A 213 -4.02 -16.80 21.52
C SER A 213 -4.73 -16.98 22.85
N SER A 214 -5.77 -17.81 22.87
CA SER A 214 -6.33 -18.35 24.12
C SER A 214 -5.39 -19.34 24.82
N ASP A 215 -4.52 -20.02 24.08
CA ASP A 215 -3.56 -20.98 24.61
C ASP A 215 -2.31 -20.27 25.13
N VAL A 216 -2.37 -19.92 26.42
CA VAL A 216 -1.35 -19.16 27.15
C VAL A 216 -0.89 -19.94 28.37
N GLY A 217 0.42 -20.10 28.51
CA GLY A 217 1.09 -20.63 29.71
C GLY A 217 1.82 -19.56 30.51
N ASP A 218 2.62 -19.99 31.49
CA ASP A 218 3.36 -19.10 32.40
C ASP A 218 4.36 -18.16 31.69
N PHE A 219 4.80 -18.52 30.48
CA PHE A 219 5.79 -17.78 29.69
C PHE A 219 5.20 -17.03 28.49
N GLY A 220 3.87 -16.97 28.39
CA GLY A 220 3.16 -16.34 27.29
C GLY A 220 2.43 -17.35 26.41
N MET A 221 2.18 -16.95 25.16
CA MET A 221 1.45 -17.76 24.18
C MET A 221 2.20 -19.07 23.88
N ASN A 222 1.52 -20.20 24.01
CA ASN A 222 2.08 -21.52 23.64
C ASN A 222 1.94 -21.77 22.15
N THR A 223 0.85 -21.29 21.53
CA THR A 223 0.63 -21.39 20.09
C THR A 223 1.80 -20.76 19.31
N PRO A 224 2.39 -21.43 18.31
CA PRO A 224 3.46 -20.85 17.51
C PRO A 224 3.06 -19.50 16.89
N ALA A 225 3.86 -18.46 17.15
CA ALA A 225 3.56 -17.08 16.76
C ALA A 225 3.89 -16.77 15.28
N TYR A 226 3.36 -17.58 14.36
CA TYR A 226 3.60 -17.46 12.92
C TYR A 226 2.30 -17.26 12.15
N PHE A 227 2.38 -16.53 11.05
CA PHE A 227 1.33 -16.40 10.04
C PHE A 227 1.95 -16.28 8.65
N ALA A 228 1.15 -16.54 7.62
CA ALA A 228 1.51 -16.27 6.24
C ALA A 228 0.71 -15.08 5.71
N MET A 229 1.33 -14.31 4.82
CA MET A 229 0.77 -13.09 4.24
C MET A 229 1.15 -12.99 2.76
N ASP A 230 0.24 -12.47 1.96
CA ASP A 230 0.45 -12.24 0.54
C ASP A 230 -0.39 -11.05 0.05
N THR A 231 -0.05 -10.52 -1.12
CA THR A 231 -0.81 -9.52 -1.88
C THR A 231 -1.28 -8.36 -1.02
N ILE A 232 -0.36 -7.45 -0.74
CA ILE A 232 -0.65 -6.20 -0.03
C ILE A 232 -1.13 -5.20 -1.07
N VAL A 233 -2.38 -4.78 -0.93
CA VAL A 233 -3.07 -3.88 -1.86
C VAL A 233 -3.01 -2.46 -1.29
N PRO A 234 -2.15 -1.58 -1.82
CA PRO A 234 -2.24 -0.16 -1.52
C PRO A 234 -3.50 0.44 -2.17
N GLU A 235 -4.00 1.54 -1.62
CA GLU A 235 -5.11 2.26 -2.26
C GLU A 235 -4.67 2.75 -3.66
N PRO A 236 -5.50 2.54 -4.70
CA PRO A 236 -5.20 3.07 -6.02
C PRO A 236 -5.15 4.60 -5.98
N VAL A 237 -4.28 5.18 -6.81
CA VAL A 237 -4.20 6.65 -6.98
C VAL A 237 -5.57 7.19 -7.37
N ARG A 238 -6.06 8.16 -6.58
CA ARG A 238 -7.33 8.83 -6.82
C ARG A 238 -7.23 9.69 -8.07
N MET A 239 -8.02 9.40 -9.10
CA MET A 239 -8.15 10.30 -10.24
C MET A 239 -9.03 11.49 -9.87
N VAL A 240 -8.54 12.70 -10.14
CA VAL A 240 -9.24 13.97 -9.91
C VAL A 240 -9.21 14.81 -11.18
N GLU A 241 -10.17 15.72 -11.28
CA GLU A 241 -10.18 16.72 -12.33
C GLU A 241 -9.24 17.88 -11.96
N ILE A 242 -8.50 18.36 -12.95
CA ILE A 242 -7.61 19.52 -12.82
C ILE A 242 -7.83 20.44 -14.01
N ASP A 243 -7.45 21.71 -13.87
CA ASP A 243 -7.39 22.67 -14.96
C ASP A 243 -6.09 23.48 -14.88
N ILE A 244 -5.28 23.41 -15.93
CA ILE A 244 -4.02 24.13 -16.06
C ILE A 244 -4.30 25.47 -16.73
N LYS A 245 -4.10 26.58 -16.02
CA LYS A 245 -4.57 27.92 -16.40
C LYS A 245 -6.09 28.05 -16.40
N PRO A 246 -6.72 27.92 -15.23
CA PRO A 246 -8.17 28.06 -15.11
C PRO A 246 -8.73 29.32 -15.78
N GLY A 247 -9.81 29.15 -16.53
CA GLY A 247 -10.49 30.21 -17.29
C GLY A 247 -9.88 30.54 -18.65
N SER A 248 -8.90 29.77 -19.13
CA SER A 248 -8.32 29.87 -20.47
C SER A 248 -8.53 28.56 -21.25
N TYR A 249 -8.67 28.63 -22.57
CA TYR A 249 -8.51 27.46 -23.45
C TYR A 249 -8.08 27.93 -24.86
N PRO A 250 -7.07 27.31 -25.50
CA PRO A 250 -6.25 26.23 -24.97
C PRO A 250 -5.30 26.69 -23.85
N ASN A 251 -4.83 25.74 -23.05
CA ASN A 251 -3.93 25.98 -21.92
C ASN A 251 -2.50 26.18 -22.44
N ALA A 252 -2.27 27.36 -23.02
CA ALA A 252 -1.05 27.66 -23.75
C ALA A 252 0.15 27.86 -22.81
N ILE A 253 1.15 26.99 -22.85
CA ILE A 253 2.34 27.04 -21.98
C ILE A 253 3.59 27.32 -22.80
N ASN A 254 4.35 28.34 -22.40
CA ASN A 254 5.71 28.52 -22.87
C ASN A 254 6.68 27.96 -21.84
N LEU A 255 7.24 26.78 -22.13
CA LEU A 255 8.19 26.09 -21.26
C LEU A 255 9.49 26.86 -21.05
N GLU A 256 9.81 27.84 -21.91
CA GLU A 256 10.96 28.74 -21.75
C GLU A 256 10.64 29.99 -20.91
N ALA A 257 9.36 30.22 -20.57
CA ALA A 257 8.98 31.37 -19.79
C ALA A 257 9.30 31.17 -18.30
N HIS A 258 9.94 32.16 -17.69
CA HIS A 258 10.22 32.22 -16.24
C HIS A 258 9.00 32.67 -15.41
N GLY A 259 7.80 32.32 -15.87
CA GLY A 259 6.53 32.66 -15.23
C GLY A 259 6.04 31.56 -14.29
N LEU A 260 4.87 31.82 -13.70
CA LEU A 260 4.12 30.84 -12.95
C LEU A 260 2.92 30.40 -13.78
N THR A 261 2.62 29.10 -13.73
CA THR A 261 1.42 28.51 -14.34
C THR A 261 0.47 28.13 -13.20
N PRO A 262 -0.71 28.77 -13.08
CA PRO A 262 -1.71 28.35 -12.12
C PRO A 262 -2.30 27.00 -12.55
N VAL A 263 -2.55 26.12 -11.58
CA VAL A 263 -3.24 24.84 -11.80
C VAL A 263 -4.26 24.67 -10.70
N ALA A 264 -5.52 24.44 -11.06
CA ALA A 264 -6.59 24.08 -10.13
C ALA A 264 -6.67 22.55 -10.01
N THR A 265 -6.88 22.06 -8.78
CA THR A 265 -7.31 20.70 -8.48
C THR A 265 -8.70 20.79 -7.87
N PHE A 266 -9.69 20.18 -8.54
CA PHE A 266 -11.08 20.35 -8.15
C PHE A 266 -11.48 19.43 -7.01
N SER A 267 -12.27 19.97 -6.08
CA SER A 267 -12.98 19.17 -5.10
C SER A 267 -14.08 18.36 -5.79
N MET A 268 -14.37 17.17 -5.27
CA MET A 268 -15.43 16.31 -5.81
C MET A 268 -15.98 15.39 -4.71
N ALA A 269 -17.04 14.65 -5.02
CA ALA A 269 -17.58 13.67 -4.09
C ALA A 269 -16.51 12.66 -3.63
N GLY A 270 -16.11 12.73 -2.36
CA GLY A 270 -15.09 11.86 -1.78
C GLY A 270 -13.65 12.30 -2.00
N PHE A 271 -13.41 13.54 -2.45
CA PHE A 271 -12.08 14.16 -2.50
C PHE A 271 -12.21 15.67 -2.20
N ASP A 272 -11.59 16.13 -1.12
CA ASP A 272 -11.58 17.54 -0.72
C ASP A 272 -10.21 18.14 -1.07
N ALA A 273 -10.16 18.98 -2.10
CA ALA A 273 -8.91 19.54 -2.59
C ALA A 273 -8.19 20.43 -1.55
N ARG A 274 -8.91 20.93 -0.53
CA ARG A 274 -8.30 21.68 0.58
C ARG A 274 -7.37 20.81 1.44
N ASN A 275 -7.54 19.50 1.40
CA ASN A 275 -6.66 18.56 2.08
C ASN A 275 -5.41 18.20 1.26
N VAL A 276 -5.26 18.69 0.02
CA VAL A 276 -4.04 18.46 -0.77
C VAL A 276 -2.85 19.11 -0.09
N ASN A 277 -1.75 18.36 0.04
CA ASN A 277 -0.51 18.86 0.58
C ASN A 277 0.33 19.53 -0.52
N PRO A 278 0.48 20.87 -0.57
CA PRO A 278 1.11 21.54 -1.70
C PRO A 278 2.59 21.19 -1.91
N VAL A 279 3.30 20.70 -0.89
CA VAL A 279 4.70 20.25 -1.05
C VAL A 279 4.82 18.96 -1.87
N SER A 280 3.75 18.15 -1.91
CA SER A 280 3.73 16.89 -2.65
C SER A 280 3.32 17.06 -4.11
N VAL A 281 2.77 18.21 -4.47
CA VAL A 281 2.22 18.45 -5.80
C VAL A 281 3.36 18.64 -6.81
N ASP A 282 3.30 17.84 -7.87
CA ASP A 282 4.22 17.85 -8.99
C ASP A 282 3.44 17.86 -10.31
N LEU A 283 3.74 18.80 -11.20
CA LEU A 283 3.22 18.85 -12.56
C LEU A 283 4.36 18.54 -13.55
N ALA A 284 4.41 17.31 -14.05
CA ALA A 284 5.44 16.85 -14.99
C ALA A 284 6.87 17.26 -14.56
N GLY A 285 7.22 17.00 -13.30
CA GLY A 285 8.53 17.29 -12.69
C GLY A 285 8.64 18.67 -12.03
N ALA A 286 7.65 19.55 -12.20
CA ALA A 286 7.66 20.89 -11.64
C ALA A 286 6.90 20.97 -10.31
N SER A 287 7.57 21.39 -9.25
CA SER A 287 6.97 21.58 -7.93
C SER A 287 6.24 22.92 -7.79
N VAL A 288 5.39 23.02 -6.76
CA VAL A 288 4.72 24.28 -6.38
C VAL A 288 5.74 25.35 -5.99
N ALA A 289 5.59 26.55 -6.56
CA ALA A 289 6.44 27.69 -6.29
C ALA A 289 6.36 28.12 -4.81
N VAL A 290 7.48 28.56 -4.26
CA VAL A 290 7.59 29.02 -2.87
C VAL A 290 7.86 30.52 -2.84
N ARG A 291 7.13 31.25 -1.99
CA ARG A 291 7.34 32.68 -1.73
C ARG A 291 7.87 32.89 -0.30
N GLY A 292 9.06 33.49 -0.18
CA GLY A 292 9.68 33.73 1.13
C GLY A 292 10.39 32.48 1.65
N ARG A 293 10.40 32.26 2.97
CA ARG A 293 11.15 31.13 3.54
C ARG A 293 10.54 29.76 3.24
N ASP A 294 9.21 29.59 3.35
CA ASP A 294 8.58 28.27 3.17
C ASP A 294 7.08 28.35 2.83
N LYS A 295 6.59 29.47 2.26
CA LYS A 295 5.17 29.62 1.92
C LYS A 295 4.91 29.20 0.48
N PHE A 296 4.35 28.00 0.29
CA PHE A 296 3.85 27.56 -1.02
C PHE A 296 2.84 28.57 -1.57
N MET A 297 2.97 28.86 -2.87
CA MET A 297 2.07 29.73 -3.60
C MET A 297 0.83 28.93 -4.00
N ALA A 298 -0.09 28.82 -3.06
CA ALA A 298 -1.38 28.19 -3.25
C ALA A 298 -2.50 29.03 -2.60
N HIS A 299 -3.72 28.92 -3.11
CA HIS A 299 -4.91 29.51 -2.52
C HIS A 299 -6.13 28.62 -2.79
N GLU A 300 -7.16 28.84 -1.98
CA GLU A 300 -8.45 28.13 -2.07
C GLU A 300 -9.48 29.03 -2.78
N GLU A 301 -10.17 28.49 -3.76
CA GLU A 301 -11.17 29.17 -4.58
C GLU A 301 -12.14 28.14 -5.15
N ASP A 302 -13.41 28.47 -5.29
CA ASP A 302 -14.38 27.67 -6.06
C ASP A 302 -14.20 28.08 -7.54
N VAL A 303 -13.43 27.31 -8.29
CA VAL A 303 -12.92 27.70 -9.62
C VAL A 303 -13.94 27.38 -10.70
N ASP A 304 -14.69 26.29 -10.55
CA ASP A 304 -15.69 25.83 -11.52
C ASP A 304 -17.14 26.22 -11.14
N GLU A 305 -17.32 26.94 -10.03
CA GLU A 305 -18.60 27.43 -9.50
C GLU A 305 -19.57 26.29 -9.10
N ASP A 306 -19.05 25.13 -8.71
CA ASP A 306 -19.84 23.97 -8.29
C ASP A 306 -20.29 24.03 -6.80
N GLY A 307 -19.75 24.99 -6.04
CA GLY A 307 -20.02 25.20 -4.62
C GLY A 307 -19.12 24.39 -3.67
N LEU A 308 -18.17 23.63 -4.20
CA LEU A 308 -17.04 23.05 -3.49
C LEU A 308 -15.83 23.99 -3.64
N VAL A 309 -14.90 23.91 -2.70
CA VAL A 309 -13.72 24.77 -2.71
C VAL A 309 -12.54 23.98 -3.25
N ASP A 310 -11.86 24.52 -4.26
CA ASP A 310 -10.73 23.89 -4.94
C ASP A 310 -9.40 24.40 -4.40
N LEU A 311 -8.32 23.70 -4.76
CA LEU A 311 -6.97 24.17 -4.52
C LEU A 311 -6.36 24.67 -5.82
N VAL A 312 -5.92 25.93 -5.85
CA VAL A 312 -5.12 26.50 -6.92
C VAL A 312 -3.67 26.64 -6.47
N VAL A 313 -2.75 26.00 -7.19
CA VAL A 313 -1.31 26.11 -6.95
C VAL A 313 -0.63 26.86 -8.08
N GLN A 314 0.52 27.47 -7.80
CA GLN A 314 1.35 28.13 -8.80
C GLN A 314 2.59 27.28 -9.10
N ILE A 315 2.70 26.75 -10.31
CA ILE A 315 3.82 25.92 -10.75
C ILE A 315 4.90 26.77 -11.43
N VAL A 316 6.17 26.50 -11.14
CA VAL A 316 7.29 27.15 -11.83
C VAL A 316 7.35 26.62 -13.27
N THR A 317 6.99 27.46 -14.23
CA THR A 317 6.74 26.99 -15.62
C THR A 317 8.00 26.43 -16.28
N ALA A 318 9.15 27.04 -15.99
CA ALA A 318 10.43 26.63 -16.55
C ALA A 318 10.95 25.29 -16.00
N ASP A 319 10.36 24.79 -14.91
CA ASP A 319 10.76 23.53 -14.27
C ASP A 319 9.94 22.34 -14.80
N ILE A 320 8.93 22.58 -15.65
CA ILE A 320 8.15 21.51 -16.29
C ILE A 320 9.06 20.76 -17.26
N ASP A 321 9.28 19.48 -17.00
CA ASP A 321 10.12 18.62 -17.84
C ASP A 321 9.37 18.21 -19.11
N PRO A 322 9.80 18.67 -20.31
CA PRO A 322 9.14 18.30 -21.56
C PRO A 322 9.19 16.79 -21.85
N ALA A 323 10.08 16.04 -21.21
CA ALA A 323 10.18 14.58 -21.35
C ALA A 323 9.08 13.82 -20.58
N LEU A 324 8.43 14.47 -19.60
CA LEU A 324 7.33 13.90 -18.82
C LEU A 324 5.94 14.27 -19.37
N LEU A 325 5.88 15.14 -20.39
CA LEU A 325 4.64 15.44 -21.10
C LEU A 325 4.22 14.28 -21.99
N GLN A 326 2.92 13.99 -22.02
CA GLN A 326 2.36 12.89 -22.79
C GLN A 326 1.82 13.40 -24.11
N GLN A 327 2.05 12.67 -25.20
CA GLN A 327 1.59 13.05 -26.52
C GLN A 327 0.66 11.97 -27.09
N GLU A 328 -0.55 12.39 -27.47
CA GLU A 328 -1.52 11.54 -28.18
C GLU A 328 -1.95 12.24 -29.47
N GLY A 329 -1.40 11.79 -30.60
CA GLY A 329 -1.54 12.50 -31.86
C GLY A 329 -0.94 13.91 -31.81
N ASP A 330 -1.77 14.92 -32.03
CA ASP A 330 -1.38 16.35 -31.97
C ASP A 330 -1.62 16.97 -30.58
N ALA A 331 -2.34 16.28 -29.68
CA ALA A 331 -2.60 16.76 -28.33
C ALA A 331 -1.42 16.46 -27.40
N VAL A 332 -1.15 17.39 -26.48
CA VAL A 332 -0.12 17.26 -25.44
C VAL A 332 -0.80 17.37 -24.09
N TYR A 333 -0.52 16.44 -23.19
CA TYR A 333 -1.09 16.39 -21.86
C TYR A 333 0.00 16.54 -20.81
N ALA A 334 -0.32 17.29 -19.75
CA ALA A 334 0.47 17.32 -18.54
C ALA A 334 -0.26 16.58 -17.42
N VAL A 335 0.50 15.85 -16.63
CA VAL A 335 -0.01 15.10 -15.49
C VAL A 335 0.37 15.84 -14.23
N LEU A 336 -0.61 16.12 -13.39
CA LEU A 336 -0.41 16.55 -12.01
C LEU A 336 -0.51 15.35 -11.10
N THR A 337 0.41 15.23 -10.16
CA THR A 337 0.38 14.24 -9.09
C THR A 337 0.53 14.93 -7.75
N GLY A 338 0.06 14.29 -6.70
CA GLY A 338 0.27 14.76 -5.33
C GLY A 338 -0.34 13.80 -4.32
N SER A 339 -0.25 14.19 -3.06
CA SER A 339 -0.88 13.50 -1.94
C SER A 339 -1.64 14.50 -1.08
N THR A 340 -2.71 14.05 -0.44
CA THR A 340 -3.37 14.80 0.62
C THR A 340 -2.57 14.75 1.92
N TYR A 341 -2.89 15.61 2.89
CA TYR A 341 -2.28 15.59 4.24
C TYR A 341 -2.55 14.29 5.00
N ASP A 342 -3.66 13.63 4.69
CA ASP A 342 -4.00 12.29 5.16
C ASP A 342 -3.52 11.19 4.20
N GLY A 343 -2.57 11.48 3.31
CA GLY A 343 -1.78 10.50 2.55
C GLY A 343 -2.54 9.74 1.45
N GLN A 344 -3.69 10.21 1.00
CA GLN A 344 -4.30 9.70 -0.22
C GLN A 344 -3.53 10.28 -1.42
N ASP A 345 -2.91 9.41 -2.21
CA ASP A 345 -2.29 9.81 -3.47
C ASP A 345 -3.36 10.11 -4.51
N PHE A 346 -3.15 11.15 -5.32
CA PHE A 346 -4.04 11.54 -6.39
C PHE A 346 -3.28 11.93 -7.66
N ALA A 347 -3.99 11.89 -8.78
CA ALA A 347 -3.50 12.39 -10.05
C ALA A 347 -4.61 13.02 -10.88
N GLY A 348 -4.25 14.05 -11.64
CA GLY A 348 -5.10 14.68 -12.63
C GLY A 348 -4.36 14.86 -13.94
N VAL A 349 -5.11 14.99 -15.03
CA VAL A 349 -4.55 15.21 -16.36
C VAL A 349 -5.32 16.32 -17.05
N ASP A 350 -4.60 17.20 -17.73
CA ASP A 350 -5.19 18.24 -18.56
C ASP A 350 -4.37 18.49 -19.83
N GLU A 351 -5.05 18.94 -20.89
CA GLU A 351 -4.48 19.20 -22.21
C GLU A 351 -3.81 20.57 -22.23
N ILE A 352 -2.59 20.66 -22.74
CA ILE A 352 -1.82 21.90 -22.87
C ILE A 352 -1.41 22.16 -24.33
N ALA A 353 -1.23 23.43 -24.66
CA ALA A 353 -0.67 23.85 -25.95
C ALA A 353 0.72 24.45 -25.76
N ILE A 354 1.79 23.75 -26.16
CA ILE A 354 3.16 24.28 -26.05
C ILE A 354 3.36 25.43 -27.06
N VAL A 355 3.76 26.60 -26.56
CA VAL A 355 4.04 27.80 -27.36
C VAL A 355 5.45 28.37 -27.09
N PRO A 356 6.23 28.80 -28.10
CA PRO A 356 5.93 28.70 -29.53
C PRO A 356 5.91 27.23 -29.97
N ALA A 357 5.05 26.89 -30.93
CA ALA A 357 4.99 25.54 -31.47
C ALA A 357 6.38 25.14 -32.00
N LYS A 358 6.83 23.90 -31.69
CA LYS A 358 8.07 23.36 -32.29
C LYS A 358 7.97 23.54 -33.81
N ASN A 359 8.89 24.31 -34.40
CA ASN A 359 8.94 24.50 -35.85
C ASN A 359 8.90 23.12 -36.52
N LYS A 360 7.80 22.80 -37.21
CA LYS A 360 7.74 21.63 -38.10
C LYS A 360 8.87 21.85 -39.11
N LYS A 361 9.93 21.03 -39.03
CA LYS A 361 10.95 21.03 -40.09
C LYS A 361 10.20 20.78 -41.41
N PRO A 362 10.36 21.65 -42.43
CA PRO A 362 9.76 21.37 -43.72
C PRO A 362 10.32 20.03 -44.22
N GLN A 363 9.41 19.18 -44.72
CA GLN A 363 9.70 17.86 -45.26
C GLN A 363 10.72 17.89 -46.39
#